data_AF-A0A292S9S5-F1
#
_entry.id   AF-A0A292S9S5-F1
#
_cell.length_a   1.000
_cell.length_b   1.000
_cell.length_c   1.000
_cell.angle_alpha   90.00
_cell.angle_beta   90.00
_cell.angle_gamma   90.00
#
_symmetry.space_group_name_H-M   'P 1'
#
loop_
_entity.id
_entity.type
_entity.pdbx_description
1 polymer ?
#
loop_
_entity_poly.entity_id
_entity_poly.type
_entity_poly.pdbx_seq_one_letter_code
_entity_poly.pdbx_strand_id
1 'polypeptide(L)' 'MAGKLLASIQRTDTEQLQISISEYRGKSYFNLRIFYTTDDGASWLPTKKGVTFAPDQLDILSEAIEEAKKEFMTEEEG' A
#
# COMPACT_ATOMS: atom_id res chain seq x y z
N MET A 1 13.53 9.18 6.51
CA MET A 1 13.54 9.45 5.07
C MET A 1 12.21 8.98 4.51
N ALA A 2 11.48 9.83 3.80
CA ALA A 2 10.24 9.43 3.15
C ALA A 2 10.58 8.46 2.01
N GLY A 3 9.91 7.30 1.98
CA GLY A 3 10.08 6.34 0.91
C GLY A 3 9.58 6.89 -0.44
N LYS A 4 9.99 6.26 -1.54
CA LYS A 4 9.42 6.50 -2.87
C LYS A 4 7.96 6.04 -2.88
N LEU A 5 7.02 6.97 -3.01
CA LEU A 5 5.60 6.66 -3.23
C LEU A 5 5.42 6.05 -4.64
N LEU A 6 4.73 4.92 -4.71
CA LEU A 6 4.41 4.23 -5.97
C LEU A 6 2.97 4.49 -6.40
N ALA A 7 2.04 4.46 -5.45
CA ALA A 7 0.62 4.70 -5.68
C ALA A 7 -0.08 5.11 -4.38
N SER A 8 -1.26 5.74 -4.52
CA SER A 8 -2.19 5.96 -3.43
C SER A 8 -3.60 5.51 -3.82
N ILE A 9 -4.35 5.02 -2.84
CA ILE A 9 -5.75 4.63 -2.99
C ILE A 9 -6.56 5.43 -1.97
N GLN A 10 -7.42 6.32 -2.45
CA GLN A 10 -8.32 7.10 -1.59
C GLN A 10 -9.31 6.14 -0.90
N ARG A 11 -9.52 6.33 0.40
CA ARG A 11 -10.49 5.53 1.17
C ARG A 11 -11.66 6.37 1.66
N THR A 12 -11.38 7.54 2.21
CA THR A 12 -12.34 8.55 2.67
C THR A 12 -11.78 9.93 2.38
N ASP A 13 -12.50 11.02 2.61
CA ASP A 13 -11.97 12.39 2.44
C ASP A 13 -10.72 12.66 3.29
N THR A 14 -10.54 11.93 4.39
CA THR A 14 -9.44 12.15 5.34
C THR A 14 -8.45 10.99 5.44
N GLU A 15 -8.65 9.88 4.72
CA GLU A 15 -7.78 8.70 4.73
C GLU A 15 -7.42 8.21 3.32
N GLN A 16 -6.16 7.83 3.15
CA GLN A 16 -5.68 7.14 1.95
C GLN A 16 -4.70 6.02 2.30
N LEU A 17 -4.70 4.94 1.52
CA LEU A 17 -3.65 3.93 1.56
C LEU A 17 -2.50 4.39 0.66
N GLN A 18 -1.30 4.52 1.20
CA GLN A 18 -0.10 4.79 0.41
C GLN A 18 0.73 3.52 0.25
N ILE A 19 1.14 3.28 -1.00
CA ILE A 19 1.98 2.16 -1.43
C ILE A 19 3.36 2.74 -1.74
N SER A 20 4.39 2.34 -1.01
CA SER A 20 5.72 2.98 -1.10
C SER A 20 6.88 2.02 -0.87
N ILE A 21 8.06 2.39 -1.39
CA ILE A 21 9.33 1.72 -1.11
C ILE A 21 10.17 2.61 -0.20
N SER A 22 10.64 2.08 0.93
CA SER A 22 11.57 2.77 1.81
C SER A 22 12.88 2.00 1.93
N GLU A 23 13.95 2.68 2.36
CA GLU A 23 15.21 2.04 2.71
C GLU A 23 15.49 2.27 4.19
N TYR A 24 15.86 1.20 4.89
CA TYR A 24 16.29 1.25 6.28
C TYR A 24 17.48 0.33 6.50
N ARG A 25 18.61 0.90 6.94
CA ARG A 25 19.88 0.19 7.18
C ARG A 25 20.35 -0.64 5.96
N GLY A 26 20.27 -0.06 4.77
CA GLY A 26 20.69 -0.69 3.51
C GLY A 26 19.76 -1.81 3.03
N LYS A 27 18.57 -1.97 3.64
CA LYS A 27 17.54 -2.89 3.18
C LYS A 27 16.34 -2.10 2.65
N SER A 28 15.87 -2.48 1.48
CA SER A 28 14.64 -1.93 0.90
C SER A 28 13.42 -2.64 1.49
N TYR A 29 12.32 -1.91 1.61
CA TYR A 29 11.06 -2.40 2.15
C TYR A 29 9.89 -1.87 1.34
N PHE A 30 8.93 -2.73 1.04
CA PHE A 30 7.66 -2.35 0.43
C PHE A 30 6.61 -2.15 1.51
N ASN A 31 5.89 -1.03 1.46
CA ASN A 31 5.00 -0.61 2.54
C ASN A 31 3.61 -0.35 1.98
N LEU A 32 2.60 -0.91 2.65
CA LEU A 32 1.19 -0.57 2.50
C LEU A 32 0.75 0.06 3.81
N ARG A 33 0.53 1.37 3.86
CA ARG A 33 0.20 2.07 5.11
C ARG A 33 -0.91 3.08 4.92
N ILE A 34 -1.83 3.12 5.87
CA ILE A 34 -2.89 4.13 5.93
C ILE A 34 -2.29 5.44 6.42
N PHE A 35 -2.54 6.49 5.67
CA PHE A 35 -2.24 7.87 6.03
C PHE A 35 -3.55 8.60 6.25
N TYR A 36 -3.53 9.56 7.18
CA TYR A 36 -4.65 10.46 7.41
C TYR A 36 -4.23 11.91 7.22
N THR A 37 -5.20 12.77 6.96
CA THR A 37 -5.03 14.22 6.91
C THR A 37 -5.99 14.92 7.87
N THR A 38 -5.58 16.07 8.38
CA THR A 38 -6.41 16.96 9.21
C THR A 38 -6.51 18.36 8.60
N ASP A 39 -5.93 18.55 7.41
CA ASP A 39 -5.77 19.85 6.75
C ASP A 39 -6.16 19.71 5.28
N ASP A 40 -7.33 19.15 5.03
CA ASP A 40 -7.93 19.00 3.69
C ASP A 40 -6.98 18.38 2.64
N GLY A 41 -6.14 17.44 3.05
CA GLY A 41 -5.19 16.76 2.17
C GLY A 41 -3.87 17.51 1.91
N ALA A 42 -3.66 18.69 2.50
CA ALA A 42 -2.41 19.44 2.37
C ALA A 42 -1.21 18.69 2.98
N SER A 43 -1.44 17.94 4.06
CA SER A 43 -0.44 17.06 4.66
C SER A 43 -1.03 15.70 5.03
N TRP A 44 -0.20 14.66 4.87
CA TRP A 44 -0.58 13.28 5.14
C TRP A 44 0.36 12.67 6.16
N LEU A 45 -0.20 12.18 7.27
CA LEU A 45 0.54 11.58 8.37
C LEU A 45 0.32 10.07 8.41
N PRO A 46 1.38 9.27 8.57
CA PRO A 46 1.24 7.82 8.64
C PRO A 46 0.55 7.40 9.94
N THR A 47 -0.33 6.42 9.85
CA THR A 47 -0.91 5.76 11.03
C THR A 47 -0.09 4.53 11.43
N LYS A 48 -0.46 3.90 12.55
CA LYS A 48 0.04 2.55 12.90
C LYS A 48 -0.54 1.45 12.00
N LYS A 49 -1.66 1.69 11.32
CA LYS A 49 -2.32 0.72 10.42
C LYS A 49 -1.53 0.60 9.12
N GLY A 50 -0.78 -0.48 8.99
CA GLY A 50 -0.02 -0.77 7.78
C GLY A 50 0.87 -1.98 7.97
N VAL A 51 1.29 -2.55 6.85
CA VAL A 51 2.17 -3.71 6.77
C VAL A 51 3.39 -3.36 5.93
N THR A 52 4.52 -3.95 6.29
CA THR A 52 5.80 -3.79 5.61
C THR A 52 6.28 -5.17 5.18
N PHE A 53 6.74 -5.28 3.94
CA PHE A 53 7.25 -6.49 3.33
C PHE A 53 8.73 -6.31 2.99
N ALA A 54 9.51 -7.36 3.20
CA ALA A 54 10.84 -7.46 2.63
C ALA A 54 10.77 -7.79 1.13
N PRO A 55 11.83 -7.50 0.34
CA PRO A 55 11.81 -7.72 -1.10
C PRO A 55 11.55 -9.18 -1.50
N ASP A 56 12.04 -10.14 -0.71
CA ASP A 56 11.82 -11.58 -0.92
C ASP A 56 10.38 -12.05 -0.71
N GLN A 57 9.53 -11.23 -0.08
CA GLN A 57 8.12 -11.55 0.15
C GLN A 57 7.21 -11.00 -0.96
N LEU A 58 7.76 -10.22 -1.91
CA LEU A 58 6.97 -9.54 -2.93
C LEU A 58 6.43 -10.50 -3.99
N ASP A 59 7.16 -11.56 -4.33
CA ASP A 59 6.69 -12.58 -5.28
C ASP A 59 5.40 -13.23 -4.75
N ILE A 60 5.42 -13.70 -3.49
CA ILE A 60 4.25 -14.33 -2.84
C ILE A 60 3.07 -13.35 -2.76
N LEU A 61 3.33 -12.09 -2.40
CA LEU A 61 2.29 -11.06 -2.34
C LEU A 61 1.67 -10.81 -3.73
N SER A 62 2.49 -10.75 -4.78
CA SER A 62 2.04 -10.52 -6.14
C SER A 62 1.18 -11.69 -6.64
N GLU A 63 1.61 -12.92 -6.41
CA GLU A 63 0.84 -14.13 -6.78
C GLU A 63 -0.54 -14.14 -6.13
N ALA A 64 -0.62 -13.81 -4.83
CA ALA A 64 -1.89 -13.74 -4.11
C ALA A 64 -2.82 -12.63 -4.64
N ILE A 65 -2.26 -11.47 -5.03
CA ILE A 65 -3.04 -10.38 -5.64
C ILE A 65 -3.57 -10.79 -7.01
N GLU A 66 -2.75 -11.44 -7.84
CA GLU A 66 -3.16 -11.89 -9.17
C GLU A 66 -4.24 -12.97 -9.09
N GLU A 67 -4.16 -13.90 -8.13
CA GLU A 67 -5.22 -14.87 -7.89
C GLU A 67 -6.53 -14.20 -7.45
N ALA A 68 -6.45 -13.26 -6.51
CA ALA A 68 -7.63 -12.50 -6.07
C ALA A 68 -8.30 -11.76 -7.23
N LYS A 69 -7.53 -11.19 -8.18
CA LYS A 69 -8.10 -10.55 -9.37
C LYS A 69 -8.87 -11.53 -10.25
N LYS A 70 -8.37 -12.75 -10.44
CA LYS A 70 -9.08 -13.77 -11.24
C LYS A 70 -10.39 -14.16 -10.60
N GLU A 71 -10.40 -14.40 -9.29
CA GLU A 71 -11.62 -14.75 -8.54
C GLU A 71 -12.70 -13.68 -8.73
N PHE A 72 -12.35 -12.40 -8.56
CA PHE A 72 -13.30 -11.31 -8.77
C PHE A 72 -13.75 -11.15 -10.23
N MET A 73 -12.89 -11.43 -11.21
CA MET A 73 -13.28 -11.42 -12.63
C MET A 73 -14.23 -12.57 -12.98
N THR A 74 -14.10 -13.73 -12.32
CA THR A 74 -15.00 -14.87 -12.54
C THR A 74 -16.37 -14.71 -11.89
N GLU A 75 -16.51 -13.87 -10.87
CA GLU A 75 -17.81 -13.56 -10.23
C GLU A 75 -18.69 -12.60 -11.05
N GLU A 76 -18.14 -11.89 -12.05
CA GLU A 76 -18.90 -10.98 -12.92
C GLU A 76 -19.55 -11.67 -14.13
N GLU A 77 -19.28 -12.96 -14.37
CA GLU A 77 -19.82 -13.75 -15.49
C GLU A 77 -20.86 -14.83 -15.08
N GLY A 78 -21.31 -14.84 -13.81
CA GLY A 78 -22.23 -15.83 -13.24
C GLY A 78 -23.64 -15.32 -12.92
#